data_AF-A0AA43BDH4-F1
#
_entry.id   AF-A0AA43BDH4-F1
#
_cell.length_a   1.000
_cell.length_b   1.000
_cell.length_c   1.000
_cell.angle_alpha   90.00
_cell.angle_beta   90.00
_cell.angle_gamma   90.00
#
_symmetry.space_group_name_H-M   'P 1'
#
loop_
_entity.id
_entity.type
_entity.pdbx_description
1 polymer ?
#
loop_
_entity_poly.entity_id
_entity_poly.type
_entity_poly.pdbx_seq_one_letter_code
_entity_poly.pdbx_strand_id
1 'polypeptide(L)'
;QPQAEPPLQPKRSIFAGLKLNAAPLDRRPAMPSFDKAVQDYAKALQQEQAMRAQGYEPLIEQQQAAQRARDALDALRPQASRDLSAAFGKDRGIIHEAAAGHSGNAIRQMQVERDMRVAGQQRADRFIADWQSSDSQRQALSRSGDHSASGKVREAMAGMAKGLERDPQLESLLRNRTKELGLSSQSGQSLSQDLQRHLGRSLGRGLGL
;
A
#
# COMPACT_ATOMS: atom_id res chain seq x y z
N GLN A 1 67.83 -19.25 59.25
CA GLN A 1 67.48 -18.32 58.15
C GLN A 1 67.59 -19.08 56.83
N PRO A 2 66.66 -18.85 55.88
CA PRO A 2 66.03 -19.92 55.11
C PRO A 2 66.65 -20.22 53.74
N GLN A 3 66.44 -21.46 53.29
CA GLN A 3 66.77 -21.96 51.95
C GLN A 3 65.79 -21.37 50.93
N ALA A 4 66.30 -20.84 49.82
CA ALA A 4 65.49 -20.36 48.70
C ALA A 4 65.18 -21.54 47.76
N GLU A 5 63.89 -21.78 47.53
CA GLU A 5 63.35 -22.74 46.56
C GLU A 5 63.73 -22.35 45.11
N PRO A 6 63.97 -23.32 44.21
CA PRO A 6 64.16 -23.04 42.79
C PRO A 6 62.80 -22.72 42.10
N PRO A 7 62.80 -21.91 41.02
CA PRO A 7 61.56 -21.44 40.41
C PRO A 7 60.82 -22.55 39.68
N LEU A 8 59.50 -22.66 39.93
CA LEU A 8 58.58 -23.54 39.24
C LEU A 8 58.47 -23.15 37.75
N GLN A 9 58.72 -24.11 36.86
CA GLN A 9 58.51 -23.94 35.42
C GLN A 9 57.01 -23.75 35.10
N PRO A 10 56.65 -22.85 34.17
CA PRO A 10 55.25 -22.64 33.81
C PRO A 10 54.70 -23.88 33.09
N LYS A 11 53.64 -24.47 33.65
CA LYS A 11 52.90 -25.58 33.02
C LYS A 11 52.37 -25.13 31.67
N ARG A 12 52.81 -25.79 30.60
CA ARG A 12 52.26 -25.61 29.24
C ARG A 12 50.76 -25.89 29.28
N SER A 13 49.97 -24.86 28.97
CA SER A 13 48.51 -24.97 28.88
C SER A 13 48.14 -25.98 27.78
N ILE A 14 47.25 -26.93 28.12
CA ILE A 14 46.65 -27.92 27.20
C ILE A 14 45.85 -27.29 26.05
N PHE A 15 45.68 -25.97 26.06
CA PHE A 15 45.04 -25.19 24.99
C PHE A 15 46.03 -24.51 24.04
N ALA A 16 47.34 -24.71 24.22
CA ALA A 16 48.38 -24.21 23.34
C ALA A 16 48.35 -24.97 22.00
N GLY A 17 47.46 -24.57 21.09
CA GLY A 17 47.32 -25.14 19.76
C GLY A 17 45.89 -25.21 19.20
N LEU A 18 44.87 -24.86 19.99
CA LEU A 18 43.49 -24.81 19.49
C LEU A 18 43.27 -23.56 18.64
N LYS A 19 43.49 -23.69 17.34
CA LYS A 19 43.00 -22.73 16.33
C LYS A 19 41.50 -22.91 16.17
N LEU A 20 40.73 -22.29 17.06
CA LEU A 20 39.30 -22.07 16.83
C LEU A 20 39.17 -21.07 15.67
N ASN A 21 38.90 -21.58 14.48
CA ASN A 21 38.38 -20.77 13.39
C ASN A 21 36.96 -20.34 13.79
N ALA A 22 36.87 -19.26 14.57
CA ALA A 22 35.63 -18.55 14.79
C ALA A 22 35.23 -17.91 13.46
N ALA A 23 34.46 -18.64 12.65
CA ALA A 23 33.68 -18.02 11.60
C ALA A 23 32.84 -16.92 12.27
N PRO A 24 32.76 -15.70 11.73
CA PRO A 24 31.92 -14.67 12.31
C PRO A 24 30.50 -15.21 12.41
N LEU A 25 29.96 -15.29 13.63
CA LEU A 25 28.55 -15.57 13.89
C LEU A 25 27.64 -14.38 13.50
N ASP A 26 28.18 -13.38 12.80
CA ASP A 26 27.41 -12.37 12.08
C ASP A 26 26.83 -12.91 10.77
N ARG A 27 26.25 -14.12 10.80
CA ARG A 27 25.21 -14.44 9.83
C ARG A 27 23.93 -13.81 10.36
N ARG A 28 23.82 -12.47 10.23
CA ARG A 28 22.50 -11.85 10.07
C ARG A 28 21.77 -12.73 9.07
N PRO A 29 20.57 -13.27 9.39
CA PRO A 29 19.84 -14.05 8.41
C PRO A 29 19.79 -13.21 7.15
N ALA A 30 20.32 -13.73 6.05
CA ALA A 30 20.26 -13.02 4.77
C ALA A 30 18.78 -12.67 4.58
N MET A 31 18.49 -11.38 4.40
CA MET A 31 17.13 -10.94 4.15
C MET A 31 16.56 -11.84 3.05
N PRO A 32 15.37 -12.45 3.25
CA PRO A 32 14.82 -13.32 2.24
C PRO A 32 14.80 -12.56 0.91
N SER A 33 15.25 -13.20 -0.16
CA SER A 33 15.15 -12.59 -1.48
C SER A 33 13.70 -12.26 -1.76
N PHE A 34 13.46 -11.28 -2.63
CA PHE A 34 12.10 -10.90 -2.98
C PHE A 34 11.30 -12.09 -3.53
N ASP A 35 11.93 -12.94 -4.35
CA ASP A 35 11.35 -14.20 -4.84
C ASP A 35 10.94 -15.15 -3.71
N LYS A 36 11.76 -15.24 -2.65
CA LYS A 36 11.49 -16.08 -1.50
C LYS A 36 10.32 -15.54 -0.67
N ALA A 37 10.27 -14.23 -0.45
CA ALA A 37 9.14 -13.58 0.22
C ALA A 37 7.84 -13.75 -0.57
N VAL A 38 7.88 -13.64 -1.90
CA VAL A 38 6.75 -13.93 -2.80
C VAL A 38 6.30 -15.38 -2.67
N GLN A 39 7.24 -16.33 -2.66
CA GLN A 39 6.94 -17.76 -2.46
C GLN A 39 6.25 -18.01 -1.11
N ASP A 40 6.81 -17.46 -0.02
CA ASP A 40 6.31 -17.69 1.33
C ASP A 40 4.91 -17.09 1.50
N TYR A 41 4.67 -15.92 0.90
CA TYR A 41 3.35 -15.31 0.84
C TYR A 41 2.35 -16.16 0.05
N ALA A 42 2.73 -16.67 -1.13
CA ALA A 42 1.88 -17.55 -1.93
C ALA A 42 1.52 -18.85 -1.19
N LYS A 43 2.46 -19.46 -0.45
CA LYS A 43 2.21 -20.63 0.39
C LYS A 43 1.21 -20.35 1.50
N ALA A 44 1.36 -19.22 2.18
CA ALA A 44 0.44 -18.84 3.25
C ALA A 44 -0.99 -18.66 2.71
N LEU A 45 -1.16 -18.00 1.55
CA LEU A 45 -2.46 -17.88 0.90
C LEU A 45 -3.05 -19.23 0.47
N GLN A 46 -2.22 -20.14 -0.05
CA GLN A 46 -2.67 -21.47 -0.43
C GLN A 46 -3.18 -22.26 0.78
N GLN A 47 -2.52 -22.14 1.94
CA GLN A 47 -2.97 -22.77 3.19
C GLN A 47 -4.31 -22.20 3.66
N GLU A 48 -4.47 -20.88 3.67
CA GLU A 48 -5.76 -20.23 4.00
C GLU A 48 -6.88 -20.67 3.05
N GLN A 49 -6.59 -20.77 1.75
CA GLN A 49 -7.56 -21.22 0.74
C GLN A 49 -7.92 -22.70 0.91
N ALA A 50 -6.96 -23.57 1.23
CA ALA A 50 -7.22 -24.97 1.48
C ALA A 50 -8.14 -25.18 2.69
N MET A 51 -7.92 -24.45 3.79
CA MET A 51 -8.80 -24.48 4.97
C MET A 51 -10.22 -24.05 4.63
N ARG A 52 -10.36 -22.91 3.92
CA ARG A 52 -11.66 -22.40 3.49
C ARG A 52 -12.37 -23.35 2.53
N ALA A 53 -11.65 -24.00 1.63
CA ALA A 53 -12.21 -24.99 0.71
C ALA A 53 -12.74 -26.24 1.45
N GLN A 54 -12.18 -26.56 2.62
CA GLN A 54 -12.67 -27.61 3.51
C GLN A 54 -13.80 -27.14 4.44
N GLY A 55 -14.25 -25.89 4.32
CA GLY A 55 -15.31 -25.31 5.15
C GLY A 55 -14.84 -24.86 6.54
N TYR A 56 -13.53 -24.78 6.77
CA TYR A 56 -12.96 -24.36 8.04
C TYR A 56 -12.42 -22.92 7.98
N GLU A 57 -12.57 -22.21 9.08
CA GLU A 57 -11.84 -20.97 9.32
C GLU A 57 -10.33 -21.29 9.44
N PRO A 58 -9.42 -20.53 8.80
CA PRO A 58 -7.99 -20.73 9.00
C PRO A 58 -7.63 -20.62 10.49
N LEU A 59 -6.76 -21.53 10.98
CA LEU A 59 -6.30 -21.49 12.36
C LEU A 59 -5.61 -20.15 12.68
N ILE A 60 -5.72 -19.67 13.92
CA ILE A 60 -5.09 -18.42 14.37
C ILE A 60 -3.59 -18.36 14.02
N GLU A 61 -2.86 -19.46 14.22
CA GLU A 61 -1.45 -19.54 13.86
C GLU A 61 -1.19 -19.38 12.36
N GLN A 62 -2.08 -19.90 11.51
CA GLN A 62 -1.99 -19.75 10.05
C GLN A 62 -2.28 -18.31 9.63
N GLN A 63 -3.30 -17.68 10.23
CA GLN A 63 -3.59 -16.25 9.99
C GLN A 63 -2.39 -15.37 10.39
N GLN A 64 -1.75 -15.67 11.53
CA GLN A 64 -0.53 -14.98 11.95
C GLN A 64 0.65 -15.26 11.01
N ALA A 65 0.80 -16.47 10.49
CA ALA A 65 1.82 -16.80 9.50
C ALA A 65 1.60 -16.03 8.18
N ALA A 66 0.36 -15.95 7.70
CA ALA A 66 0.00 -15.16 6.54
C ALA A 66 0.28 -13.66 6.75
N GLN A 67 -0.04 -13.13 7.93
CA GLN A 67 0.27 -11.74 8.25
C GLN A 67 1.79 -11.49 8.26
N ARG A 68 2.59 -12.36 8.90
CA ARG A 68 4.06 -12.24 8.87
C ARG A 68 4.62 -12.29 7.45
N ALA A 69 4.07 -13.13 6.58
CA ALA A 69 4.50 -13.19 5.18
C ALA A 69 4.15 -11.90 4.41
N ARG A 70 2.98 -11.29 4.70
CA ARG A 70 2.61 -9.96 4.15
C ARG A 70 3.60 -8.90 4.61
N ASP A 71 3.87 -8.84 5.90
CA ASP A 71 4.75 -7.83 6.49
C ASP A 71 6.20 -7.97 5.97
N ALA A 72 6.69 -9.20 5.86
CA ALA A 72 8.02 -9.47 5.30
C ALA A 72 8.12 -9.04 3.83
N LEU A 73 7.07 -9.26 3.04
CA LEU A 73 7.01 -8.82 1.65
C LEU A 73 6.96 -7.29 1.53
N ASP A 74 6.14 -6.64 2.36
CA ASP A 74 6.02 -5.18 2.38
C ASP A 74 7.27 -4.47 2.91
N ALA A 75 8.03 -5.13 3.80
CA ALA A 75 9.32 -4.63 4.28
C ALA A 75 10.39 -4.59 3.17
N LEU A 76 10.34 -5.52 2.21
CA LEU A 76 11.23 -5.51 1.05
C LEU A 76 10.79 -4.51 -0.01
N ARG A 77 9.47 -4.38 -0.21
CA ARG A 77 8.89 -3.45 -1.17
C ARG A 77 7.53 -2.97 -0.65
N PRO A 78 7.39 -1.67 -0.34
CA PRO A 78 6.14 -1.14 0.18
C PRO A 78 4.95 -1.44 -0.74
N GLN A 79 3.85 -1.92 -0.14
CA GLN A 79 2.60 -2.31 -0.81
C GLN A 79 2.72 -3.49 -1.78
N ALA A 80 3.82 -4.24 -1.77
CA ALA A 80 3.96 -5.44 -2.60
C ALA A 80 2.94 -6.51 -2.23
N SER A 81 2.58 -6.66 -0.96
CA SER A 81 1.55 -7.62 -0.54
C SER A 81 0.18 -7.29 -1.17
N ARG A 82 -0.17 -6.00 -1.24
CA ARG A 82 -1.40 -5.50 -1.85
C ARG A 82 -1.40 -5.73 -3.36
N ASP A 83 -0.32 -5.35 -4.04
CA ASP A 83 -0.20 -5.49 -5.49
C ASP A 83 -0.20 -6.98 -5.90
N LEU A 84 0.44 -7.83 -5.09
CA LEU A 84 0.50 -9.27 -5.34
C LEU A 84 -0.83 -9.97 -5.03
N SER A 85 -1.55 -9.54 -3.98
CA SER A 85 -2.91 -9.98 -3.70
C SER A 85 -3.86 -9.67 -4.85
N ALA A 86 -3.76 -8.47 -5.43
CA ALA A 86 -4.59 -8.06 -6.56
C ALA A 86 -4.30 -8.92 -7.79
N ALA A 87 -3.03 -9.21 -8.07
CA ALA A 87 -2.63 -10.11 -9.15
C ALA A 87 -3.21 -11.52 -8.96
N PHE A 88 -3.06 -12.09 -7.76
CA PHE A 88 -3.63 -13.39 -7.39
C PHE A 88 -5.16 -13.43 -7.43
N GLY A 89 -5.82 -12.30 -7.20
CA GLY A 89 -7.27 -12.17 -7.33
C GLY A 89 -7.74 -12.28 -8.79
N LYS A 90 -6.96 -11.74 -9.74
CA LYS A 90 -7.28 -11.79 -11.19
C LYS A 90 -6.93 -13.13 -11.82
N ASP A 91 -5.81 -13.72 -11.42
CA ASP A 91 -5.38 -15.05 -11.85
C ASP A 91 -4.95 -15.85 -10.63
N ARG A 92 -5.72 -16.89 -10.29
CA ARG A 92 -5.38 -17.77 -9.16
C ARG A 92 -4.34 -18.83 -9.53
N GLY A 93 -4.14 -19.12 -10.83
CA GLY A 93 -3.20 -20.14 -11.29
C GLY A 93 -1.76 -19.83 -10.90
N ILE A 94 -1.40 -18.53 -10.89
CA ILE A 94 -0.06 -18.07 -10.53
C ILE A 94 0.28 -18.25 -9.04
N ILE A 95 -0.70 -18.50 -8.16
CA ILE A 95 -0.46 -18.78 -6.73
C ILE A 95 0.33 -20.09 -6.59
N HIS A 96 -0.08 -21.14 -7.31
CA HIS A 96 0.58 -22.45 -7.24
C HIS A 96 2.01 -22.40 -7.77
N GLU A 97 2.23 -21.68 -8.89
CA GLU A 97 3.57 -21.46 -9.46
C GLU A 97 4.50 -20.77 -8.46
N ALA A 98 4.04 -19.67 -7.87
CA ALA A 98 4.79 -18.90 -6.88
C ALA A 98 5.07 -19.74 -5.62
N ALA A 99 4.07 -20.48 -5.11
CA ALA A 99 4.25 -21.36 -3.94
C ALA A 99 5.27 -22.48 -4.21
N ALA A 100 5.32 -23.00 -5.45
CA ALA A 100 6.33 -23.96 -5.89
C ALA A 100 7.73 -23.36 -6.07
N GLY A 101 7.88 -22.03 -5.97
CA GLY A 101 9.16 -21.32 -6.10
C GLY A 101 9.36 -20.63 -7.45
N HIS A 102 8.40 -20.72 -8.37
CA HIS A 102 8.43 -20.06 -9.67
C HIS A 102 7.80 -18.66 -9.58
N SER A 103 8.43 -17.77 -8.81
CA SER A 103 7.90 -16.44 -8.49
C SER A 103 7.90 -15.43 -9.66
N GLY A 104 8.62 -15.72 -10.75
CA GLY A 104 8.82 -14.75 -11.84
C GLY A 104 7.53 -14.27 -12.52
N ASN A 105 6.53 -15.15 -12.69
CA ASN A 105 5.23 -14.77 -13.27
C ASN A 105 4.44 -13.87 -12.30
N ALA A 106 4.35 -14.28 -11.04
CA ALA A 106 3.68 -13.52 -9.99
C ALA A 106 4.30 -12.13 -9.79
N ILE A 107 5.63 -12.02 -9.85
CA ILE A 107 6.36 -10.74 -9.76
C ILE A 107 6.02 -9.81 -10.93
N ARG A 108 5.86 -10.33 -12.15
CA ARG A 108 5.45 -9.52 -13.32
C ARG A 108 4.01 -9.03 -13.18
N GLN A 109 3.07 -9.90 -12.80
CA GLN A 109 1.67 -9.50 -12.62
C GLN A 109 1.51 -8.48 -11.48
N MET A 110 2.25 -8.66 -10.38
CA MET A 110 2.32 -7.67 -9.31
C MET A 110 2.82 -6.30 -9.80
N GLN A 111 3.80 -6.26 -10.72
CA GLN A 111 4.26 -4.99 -11.30
C GLN A 111 3.16 -4.30 -12.12
N VAL A 112 2.37 -5.06 -12.88
CA VAL A 112 1.22 -4.52 -13.60
C VAL A 112 0.20 -3.90 -12.64
N GLU A 113 -0.12 -4.58 -11.53
CA GLU A 113 -1.03 -4.03 -10.51
C GLU A 113 -0.47 -2.77 -9.84
N ARG A 114 0.82 -2.76 -9.55
CA ARG A 114 1.52 -1.59 -9.03
C ARG A 114 1.37 -0.40 -9.98
N ASP A 115 1.63 -0.60 -11.27
CA ASP A 115 1.59 0.47 -12.26
C ASP A 115 0.17 1.03 -12.42
N MET A 116 -0.84 0.13 -12.43
CA MET A 116 -2.25 0.54 -12.41
C MET A 116 -2.60 1.35 -11.15
N ARG A 117 -2.14 0.91 -9.98
CA ARG A 117 -2.35 1.63 -8.71
C ARG A 117 -1.70 3.02 -8.74
N VAL A 118 -0.45 3.13 -9.18
CA VAL A 118 0.28 4.40 -9.27
C VAL A 118 -0.39 5.33 -10.27
N ALA A 119 -0.75 4.85 -11.47
CA ALA A 119 -1.50 5.62 -12.45
C ALA A 119 -2.85 6.09 -11.89
N GLY A 120 -3.55 5.22 -11.14
CA GLY A 120 -4.77 5.58 -10.41
C GLY A 120 -4.57 6.74 -9.43
N GLN A 121 -3.51 6.70 -8.61
CA GLN A 121 -3.18 7.79 -7.69
C GLN A 121 -2.92 9.11 -8.44
N GLN A 122 -2.12 9.08 -9.50
CA GLN A 122 -1.84 10.27 -10.31
C GLN A 122 -3.09 10.88 -10.93
N ARG A 123 -4.05 10.05 -11.37
CA ARG A 123 -5.35 10.53 -11.86
C ARG A 123 -6.17 11.19 -10.76
N ALA A 124 -6.16 10.63 -9.54
CA ALA A 124 -6.82 11.24 -8.39
C ALA A 124 -6.19 12.58 -8.00
N ASP A 125 -4.85 12.67 -7.98
CA ASP A 125 -4.12 13.91 -7.72
C ASP A 125 -4.46 15.00 -8.73
N ARG A 126 -4.47 14.65 -10.02
CA ARG A 126 -4.84 15.58 -11.09
C ARG A 126 -6.28 16.06 -10.94
N PHE A 127 -7.21 15.15 -10.66
CA PHE A 127 -8.61 15.51 -10.44
C PHE A 127 -8.75 16.53 -9.30
N ILE A 128 -8.07 16.31 -8.17
CA ILE A 128 -8.10 17.22 -7.02
C ILE A 128 -7.50 18.58 -7.39
N ALA A 129 -6.36 18.60 -8.08
CA ALA A 129 -5.72 19.84 -8.50
C ALA A 129 -6.64 20.65 -9.45
N ASP A 130 -7.23 20.00 -10.45
CA ASP A 130 -8.15 20.63 -11.40
C ASP A 130 -9.41 21.14 -10.70
N TRP A 131 -9.93 20.38 -9.73
CA TRP A 131 -11.08 20.75 -8.92
C TRP A 131 -10.81 21.99 -8.07
N GLN A 132 -9.69 22.01 -7.34
CA GLN A 132 -9.29 23.13 -6.48
C GLN A 132 -9.00 24.39 -7.30
N SER A 133 -8.33 24.24 -8.44
CA SER A 133 -8.06 25.34 -9.37
C SER A 133 -9.36 25.96 -9.90
N SER A 134 -10.29 25.10 -10.34
CA SER A 134 -11.61 25.54 -10.82
C SER A 134 -12.43 26.20 -9.72
N ASP A 135 -12.39 25.68 -8.49
CA ASP A 135 -13.11 26.29 -7.38
C ASP A 135 -12.54 27.67 -7.02
N SER A 136 -11.22 27.81 -6.98
CA SER A 136 -10.54 29.10 -6.76
C SER A 136 -10.91 30.12 -7.84
N GLN A 137 -10.86 29.72 -9.12
CA GLN A 137 -11.25 30.56 -10.25
C GLN A 137 -12.72 30.99 -10.15
N ARG A 138 -13.62 30.06 -9.87
CA ARG A 138 -15.06 30.31 -9.69
C ARG A 138 -15.33 31.32 -8.58
N GLN A 139 -14.63 31.20 -7.45
CA GLN A 139 -14.76 32.12 -6.32
C GLN A 139 -14.22 33.52 -6.68
N ALA A 140 -13.09 33.61 -7.39
CA ALA A 140 -12.53 34.89 -7.84
C ALA A 140 -13.50 35.62 -8.79
N LEU A 141 -14.05 34.91 -9.79
CA LEU A 141 -15.03 35.45 -10.72
C LEU A 141 -16.29 35.92 -9.99
N SER A 142 -16.80 35.12 -9.04
CA SER A 142 -17.96 35.50 -8.23
C SER A 142 -17.71 36.75 -7.38
N ARG A 143 -16.49 36.93 -6.84
CA ARG A 143 -16.13 38.14 -6.07
C ARG A 143 -16.01 39.38 -6.96
N SER A 144 -15.59 39.20 -8.22
CA SER A 144 -15.51 40.30 -9.19
C SER A 144 -16.85 40.69 -9.84
N GLY A 145 -17.94 39.96 -9.54
CA GLY A 145 -19.27 40.19 -10.12
C GLY A 145 -19.51 39.52 -11.47
N ASP A 146 -18.54 38.79 -12.01
CA ASP A 146 -18.71 38.02 -13.26
C ASP A 146 -19.40 36.67 -12.99
N HIS A 147 -20.71 36.76 -12.70
CA HIS A 147 -21.55 35.60 -12.41
C HIS A 147 -21.72 34.68 -13.63
N SER A 148 -21.63 35.22 -14.86
CA SER A 148 -21.73 34.41 -16.07
C SER A 148 -20.50 33.50 -16.22
N ALA A 149 -19.29 34.06 -16.12
CA ALA A 149 -18.07 33.26 -16.18
C ALA A 149 -17.95 32.31 -14.99
N SER A 150 -18.33 32.75 -13.78
CA SER A 150 -18.41 31.89 -12.60
C SER A 150 -19.36 30.69 -12.82
N GLY A 151 -20.51 30.93 -13.47
CA GLY A 151 -21.46 29.90 -13.87
C GLY A 151 -20.88 28.87 -14.84
N LYS A 152 -20.09 29.30 -15.83
CA LYS A 152 -19.40 28.39 -16.78
C LYS A 152 -18.37 27.50 -16.08
N VAL A 153 -17.57 28.06 -15.18
CA VAL A 153 -16.59 27.27 -14.40
C VAL A 153 -17.32 26.23 -13.53
N ARG A 154 -18.42 26.63 -12.89
CA ARG A 154 -19.27 25.72 -12.13
C ARG A 154 -19.84 24.58 -12.98
N GLU A 155 -20.29 24.86 -14.20
CA GLU A 155 -20.79 23.83 -15.13
C GLU A 155 -19.69 22.82 -15.49
N ALA A 156 -18.47 23.30 -15.76
CA ALA A 156 -17.31 22.44 -15.98
C ALA A 156 -17.03 21.54 -14.76
N MET A 157 -17.06 22.10 -13.54
CA MET A 157 -16.92 21.31 -12.30
C MET A 157 -18.05 20.28 -12.14
N ALA A 158 -19.30 20.61 -12.49
CA ALA A 158 -20.39 19.64 -12.47
C ALA A 158 -20.15 18.50 -13.46
N GLY A 159 -19.59 18.80 -14.63
CA GLY A 159 -19.12 17.80 -15.60
C GLY A 159 -18.03 16.89 -15.05
N MET A 160 -17.04 17.43 -14.34
CA MET A 160 -16.00 16.65 -13.66
C MET A 160 -16.60 15.70 -12.62
N ALA A 161 -17.51 16.20 -11.77
CA ALA A 161 -18.18 15.40 -10.75
C ALA A 161 -18.98 14.25 -11.40
N LYS A 162 -19.75 14.53 -12.45
CA LYS A 162 -20.50 13.52 -13.21
C LYS A 162 -19.58 12.48 -13.87
N GLY A 163 -18.38 12.89 -14.31
CA GLY A 163 -17.38 11.99 -14.86
C GLY A 163 -16.98 10.85 -13.92
N LEU A 164 -17.06 11.05 -12.60
CA LEU A 164 -16.75 10.02 -11.60
C LEU A 164 -17.69 8.81 -11.69
N GLU A 165 -18.93 8.99 -12.14
CA GLU A 165 -19.89 7.88 -12.30
C GLU A 165 -19.41 6.85 -13.33
N ARG A 166 -18.51 7.25 -14.24
CA ARG A 166 -17.91 6.38 -15.26
C ARG A 166 -16.58 5.76 -14.83
N ASP A 167 -16.03 6.19 -13.69
CA ASP A 167 -14.77 5.68 -13.16
C ASP A 167 -14.90 5.37 -11.66
N PRO A 168 -15.47 4.20 -11.31
CA PRO A 168 -15.63 3.78 -9.91
C PRO A 168 -14.31 3.66 -9.15
N GLN A 169 -13.20 3.37 -9.85
CA GLN A 169 -11.88 3.28 -9.24
C GLN A 169 -11.40 4.67 -8.81
N LEU A 170 -11.50 5.67 -9.68
CA LEU A 170 -11.19 7.05 -9.34
C LEU A 170 -12.10 7.57 -8.23
N GLU A 171 -13.40 7.28 -8.28
CA GLU A 171 -14.34 7.68 -7.22
C GLU A 171 -13.93 7.10 -5.86
N SER A 172 -13.57 5.82 -5.80
CA SER A 172 -13.10 5.16 -4.57
C SER A 172 -11.83 5.81 -4.00
N LEU A 173 -10.88 6.19 -4.87
CA LEU A 173 -9.65 6.87 -4.44
C LEU A 173 -9.96 8.26 -3.85
N LEU A 174 -10.84 9.03 -4.51
CA LEU A 174 -11.21 10.37 -4.09
C LEU A 174 -12.07 10.39 -2.83
N ARG A 175 -12.84 9.32 -2.54
CA ARG A 175 -13.60 9.19 -1.29
C ARG A 175 -12.72 9.27 -0.05
N ASN A 176 -11.50 8.78 -0.10
CA ASN A 176 -10.58 8.88 1.03
C ASN A 176 -10.00 10.30 1.20
N ARG A 177 -10.28 11.20 0.25
CA ARG A 177 -9.67 12.54 0.11
C ARG A 177 -10.73 13.65 -0.02
N THR A 178 -11.93 13.42 0.49
CA THR A 178 -13.07 14.36 0.38
C THR A 178 -12.77 15.75 0.95
N LYS A 179 -11.95 15.82 2.00
CA LYS A 179 -11.50 17.10 2.59
C LYS A 179 -10.75 17.97 1.58
N GLU A 180 -9.92 17.38 0.72
CA GLU A 180 -9.18 18.10 -0.33
C GLU A 180 -10.12 18.66 -1.41
N LEU A 181 -11.32 18.09 -1.55
CA LEU A 181 -12.36 18.56 -2.47
C LEU A 181 -13.29 19.62 -1.83
N GLY A 182 -13.01 20.04 -0.60
CA GLY A 182 -13.84 21.00 0.14
C GLY A 182 -15.08 20.38 0.81
N LEU A 183 -15.18 19.06 0.86
CA LEU A 183 -16.30 18.37 1.50
C LEU A 183 -15.98 18.09 2.99
N SER A 184 -16.85 18.57 3.87
CA SER A 184 -16.72 18.41 5.33
C SER A 184 -17.26 17.09 5.87
N SER A 185 -18.19 16.44 5.16
CA SER A 185 -18.75 15.14 5.52
C SER A 185 -19.28 14.41 4.28
N GLN A 186 -19.24 13.08 4.30
CA GLN A 186 -19.83 12.21 3.28
C GLN A 186 -21.28 11.92 3.64
N SER A 187 -22.19 12.03 2.67
CA SER A 187 -23.62 11.78 2.92
C SER A 187 -24.01 10.30 2.87
N GLY A 188 -23.04 9.40 2.68
CA GLY A 188 -23.26 7.98 2.40
C GLY A 188 -23.65 7.68 0.95
N GLN A 189 -23.77 8.70 0.10
CA GLN A 189 -24.14 8.56 -1.32
C GLN A 189 -22.91 8.53 -2.26
N SER A 190 -23.12 8.67 -3.57
CA SER A 190 -22.03 8.78 -4.55
C SER A 190 -21.22 10.06 -4.32
N LEU A 191 -19.89 10.00 -4.50
CA LEU A 191 -19.05 11.19 -4.38
C LEU A 191 -19.42 12.23 -5.45
N SER A 192 -19.81 11.77 -6.65
CA SER A 192 -20.38 12.61 -7.71
C SER A 192 -21.53 13.47 -7.16
N GLN A 193 -22.50 12.86 -6.47
CA GLN A 193 -23.66 13.55 -5.92
C GLN A 193 -23.27 14.54 -4.81
N ASP A 194 -22.34 14.15 -3.93
CA ASP A 194 -21.85 15.04 -2.87
C ASP A 194 -21.16 16.29 -3.45
N LEU A 195 -20.35 16.14 -4.49
CA LEU A 195 -19.70 17.25 -5.20
C LEU A 195 -20.72 18.15 -5.91
N GLN A 196 -21.70 17.58 -6.61
CA GLN A 196 -22.76 18.35 -7.27
C GLN A 196 -23.59 19.16 -6.26
N ARG A 197 -23.91 18.58 -5.09
CA ARG A 197 -24.59 19.31 -4.00
C ARG A 197 -23.72 20.39 -3.38
N HIS A 198 -22.42 20.15 -3.23
CA HIS A 198 -21.48 21.15 -2.75
C HIS A 198 -21.46 22.37 -3.68
N LEU A 199 -21.42 22.14 -4.99
CA LEU A 199 -21.61 23.20 -5.98
C LEU A 199 -22.97 23.89 -5.75
N GLY A 200 -24.07 23.15 -5.68
CA GLY A 200 -25.43 23.63 -5.33
C GLY A 200 -25.48 24.64 -4.19
N ARG A 201 -24.95 24.28 -3.02
CA ARG A 201 -25.01 25.08 -1.79
C ARG A 201 -24.25 26.40 -1.88
N SER A 202 -23.20 26.47 -2.70
CA SER A 202 -22.42 27.70 -2.86
C SER A 202 -23.18 28.86 -3.52
N LEU A 203 -24.33 28.61 -4.15
CA LEU A 203 -25.23 29.66 -4.66
C LEU A 203 -25.96 30.39 -3.53
N GLY A 204 -26.26 29.70 -2.41
CA GLY A 204 -27.04 30.25 -1.31
C GLY A 204 -26.28 31.19 -0.37
N ARG A 205 -24.97 31.35 -0.53
CA ARG A 205 -24.14 32.26 0.29
C ARG A 205 -23.86 33.62 -0.36
N GLY A 206 -24.27 33.83 -1.61
CA GLY A 206 -24.03 35.07 -2.36
C GLY A 206 -25.30 35.87 -2.68
N LEU A 207 -26.50 35.30 -2.48
CA LEU A 207 -27.76 36.02 -2.59
C LEU A 207 -28.22 36.46 -1.20
N GLY A 208 -27.48 37.41 -0.64
CA GLY A 208 -28.00 38.26 0.42
C GLY A 208 -28.83 39.37 -0.22
N LEU A 209 -30.13 39.10 -0.38
CA LEU A 209 -31.20 40.10 -0.40
C LEU A 209 -32.30 39.58 0.51
#